data_AF-A0A845PYU6-F1
#
_entry.id   AF-A0A845PYU6-F1
#
_cell.length_a   1.000
_cell.length_b   1.000
_cell.length_c   1.000
_cell.angle_alpha   90.00
_cell.angle_beta   90.00
_cell.angle_gamma   90.00
#
_symmetry.space_group_name_H-M   'P 1'
#
loop_
_entity.id
_entity.type
_entity.pdbx_description
1 polymer ?
#
loop_
_entity_poly.entity_id
_entity_poly.type
_entity_poly.pdbx_seq_one_letter_code
_entity_poly.pdbx_strand_id
1 'polypeptide(L)'
;MPPDKPIPELIPFFKNGKFGYINIFRKVVIPQKFDLALFFKEDCNLLQAADHRLRKFGSMDYATVEINGVAYRINREGKIVYRYRAYDLGRCITEVQIPAYITYEDMTGHYGLAKKDGLGLADTSQVYIPAQYQYLYVMDSEDIDDPMIIAIRNNKYGVIDKHNNIVIDFKYEDIKKNLSWKEAHLFEVSKDGRRYFFMDKRSNIYSYSY
;
A
#
# COMPACT_ATOMS: atom_id res chain seq x y z
N MET A 1 8.85 18.46 -10.30
CA MET A 1 8.25 17.30 -9.60
C MET A 1 6.88 17.71 -9.11
N PRO A 2 5.82 16.93 -9.37
CA PRO A 2 4.56 17.14 -8.66
C PRO A 2 4.83 17.06 -7.14
N PRO A 3 4.11 17.82 -6.31
CA PRO A 3 4.28 17.74 -4.86
C PRO A 3 4.07 16.30 -4.40
N ASP A 4 4.88 15.86 -3.43
CA ASP A 4 4.69 14.55 -2.80
C ASP A 4 3.25 14.43 -2.32
N LYS A 5 2.55 13.39 -2.78
CA LYS A 5 1.19 13.12 -2.30
C LYS A 5 1.23 12.94 -0.76
N PRO A 6 0.23 13.47 -0.03
CA PRO A 6 0.24 13.45 1.41
C PRO A 6 0.13 12.02 1.95
N ILE A 7 0.89 11.72 2.99
CA ILE A 7 0.78 10.48 3.76
C ILE A 7 -0.41 10.59 4.71
N PRO A 8 -1.15 9.49 5.00
CA PRO A 8 -2.24 9.52 5.97
C PRO A 8 -1.79 10.00 7.36
N GLU A 9 -2.62 10.83 7.99
CA GLU A 9 -2.32 11.36 9.33
C GLU A 9 -2.30 10.30 10.42
N LEU A 10 -3.06 9.21 10.24
CA LEU A 10 -3.13 8.06 11.13
C LEU A 10 -2.74 6.79 10.37
N ILE A 11 -1.69 6.14 10.85
CA ILE A 11 -1.07 4.97 10.23
C ILE A 11 -1.28 3.78 11.16
N PRO A 12 -1.84 2.66 10.67
CA PRO A 12 -1.96 1.43 11.44
C PRO A 12 -0.60 0.95 11.93
N PHE A 13 -0.55 0.40 13.14
CA PHE A 13 0.65 -0.28 13.63
C PHE A 13 0.27 -1.50 14.44
N PHE A 14 1.08 -2.57 14.33
CA PHE A 14 0.85 -3.82 15.02
C PHE A 14 1.78 -3.96 16.22
N LYS A 15 1.22 -4.23 17.40
CA LYS A 15 1.99 -4.53 18.61
C LYS A 15 1.17 -5.41 19.55
N ASN A 16 1.84 -6.37 20.20
CA ASN A 16 1.22 -7.27 21.19
C ASN A 16 -0.04 -7.99 20.66
N GLY A 17 -0.02 -8.41 19.39
CA GLY A 17 -1.11 -9.18 18.79
C GLY A 17 -2.30 -8.36 18.28
N LYS A 18 -2.28 -7.03 18.41
CA LYS A 18 -3.38 -6.15 17.98
C LYS A 18 -2.86 -4.94 17.22
N PHE A 19 -3.73 -4.37 16.38
CA PHE A 19 -3.51 -3.10 15.72
C PHE A 19 -4.04 -1.92 16.54
N GLY A 20 -3.31 -0.81 16.46
CA GLY A 20 -3.74 0.53 16.83
C GLY A 20 -3.36 1.53 15.73
N TYR A 21 -3.40 2.83 16.04
CA TYR A 21 -2.98 3.89 15.12
C TYR A 21 -1.98 4.85 15.77
N ILE A 22 -0.91 5.15 15.04
CA ILE A 22 0.03 6.23 15.35
C ILE A 22 -0.20 7.41 14.42
N ASN A 23 0.17 8.61 14.83
CA ASN A 23 0.26 9.75 13.92
C ASN A 23 1.62 9.81 13.22
N ILE A 24 1.77 10.78 12.30
CA ILE A 24 3.03 11.03 11.58
C ILE A 24 4.21 11.39 12.50
N PHE A 25 3.96 11.79 13.74
CA PHE A 25 4.97 12.02 14.77
C PHE A 25 5.30 10.77 15.59
N ARG A 26 4.80 9.59 15.18
CA ARG A 26 4.96 8.29 15.86
C ARG A 26 4.32 8.21 17.24
N LYS A 27 3.41 9.14 17.57
CA LYS A 27 2.65 9.09 18.83
C LYS A 27 1.42 8.21 18.63
N VAL A 28 1.17 7.32 19.59
CA VAL A 28 -0.07 6.52 19.61
C VAL A 28 -1.26 7.46 19.81
N VAL A 29 -2.19 7.43 18.87
CA VAL A 29 -3.47 8.15 18.95
C VAL A 29 -4.59 7.19 19.34
N ILE A 30 -4.60 5.98 18.75
CA ILE A 30 -5.55 4.93 19.09
C ILE A 30 -4.75 3.72 19.61
N PRO A 31 -4.90 3.34 20.89
CA PRO A 31 -4.24 2.16 21.46
C PRO A 31 -4.60 0.87 20.73
N GLN A 32 -3.76 -0.17 20.89
CA GLN A 32 -3.98 -1.44 20.21
C GLN A 32 -5.21 -2.15 20.78
N LYS A 33 -6.20 -2.40 19.92
CA LYS A 33 -7.44 -3.12 20.30
C LYS A 33 -8.12 -3.84 19.13
N PHE A 34 -7.59 -3.71 17.92
CA PHE A 34 -8.19 -4.27 16.71
C PHE A 34 -7.43 -5.51 16.24
N ASP A 35 -8.14 -6.48 15.68
CA ASP A 35 -7.56 -7.64 15.01
C ASP A 35 -6.97 -7.29 13.64
N LEU A 36 -7.60 -6.33 12.96
CA LEU A 36 -7.17 -5.75 11.70
C LEU A 36 -7.48 -4.26 11.70
N ALA A 37 -6.62 -3.47 11.07
CA ALA A 37 -6.79 -2.03 10.92
C ALA A 37 -6.32 -1.58 9.53
N LEU A 38 -7.25 -1.03 8.73
CA LEU A 38 -6.93 -0.41 7.45
C LEU A 38 -6.66 1.09 7.63
N PHE A 39 -6.12 1.72 6.59
CA PHE A 39 -5.96 3.17 6.54
C PHE A 39 -7.31 3.90 6.63
N PHE A 40 -7.26 5.14 7.10
CA PHE A 40 -8.36 6.09 6.95
C PHE A 40 -8.48 6.46 5.48
N LYS A 41 -9.50 5.92 4.81
CA LYS A 41 -9.74 6.07 3.38
C LYS A 41 -11.22 5.90 3.07
N GLU A 42 -11.59 6.31 1.87
CA GLU A 42 -12.94 6.08 1.37
C GLU A 42 -13.28 4.59 1.27
N ASP A 43 -14.50 4.25 1.65
CA ASP A 43 -15.11 2.95 1.37
C ASP A 43 -16.19 3.15 0.31
N CYS A 44 -15.84 2.78 -0.91
CA CYS A 44 -16.70 2.94 -2.07
C CYS A 44 -18.03 2.18 -1.95
N ASN A 45 -18.07 1.02 -1.28
CA ASN A 45 -19.31 0.28 -1.11
C ASN A 45 -20.28 1.04 -0.20
N LEU A 46 -19.77 1.66 0.87
CA LEU A 46 -20.58 2.53 1.74
C LEU A 46 -21.00 3.82 1.02
N LEU A 47 -20.11 4.43 0.24
CA LEU A 47 -20.45 5.62 -0.56
C LEU A 47 -21.57 5.34 -1.57
N GLN A 48 -21.67 4.11 -2.07
CA GLN A 48 -22.72 3.67 -2.99
C GLN A 48 -23.93 3.03 -2.30
N ALA A 49 -24.03 3.08 -0.97
CA ALA A 49 -25.16 2.52 -0.22
C ALA A 49 -26.50 3.11 -0.69
N ALA A 50 -27.52 2.26 -0.77
CA ALA A 50 -28.88 2.68 -1.13
C ALA A 50 -29.47 3.64 -0.07
N ASP A 51 -29.21 3.37 1.21
CA ASP A 51 -29.54 4.31 2.28
C ASP A 51 -28.50 5.44 2.35
N HIS A 52 -28.92 6.63 1.91
CA HIS A 52 -28.08 7.84 1.86
C HIS A 52 -27.49 8.23 3.22
N ARG A 53 -28.13 7.84 4.34
CA ARG A 53 -27.63 8.14 5.69
C ARG A 53 -26.35 7.38 6.03
N LEU A 54 -26.11 6.26 5.36
CA LEU A 54 -24.93 5.42 5.57
C LEU A 54 -23.72 5.90 4.77
N ARG A 55 -23.93 6.62 3.67
CA ARG A 55 -22.87 7.08 2.77
C ARG A 55 -21.80 7.91 3.47
N LYS A 56 -22.18 8.68 4.50
CA LYS A 56 -21.23 9.44 5.32
C LYS A 56 -20.13 8.56 5.92
N PHE A 57 -20.42 7.31 6.27
CA PHE A 57 -19.43 6.39 6.86
C PHE A 57 -18.43 5.85 5.82
N GLY A 58 -18.71 6.06 4.54
CA GLY A 58 -17.80 5.77 3.43
C GLY A 58 -16.78 6.87 3.17
N SER A 59 -16.81 8.02 3.87
CA SER A 59 -15.79 9.06 3.70
C SER A 59 -14.42 8.62 4.26
N MET A 60 -13.37 9.35 3.86
CA MET A 60 -12.01 9.20 4.37
C MET A 60 -11.82 9.58 5.85
N ASP A 61 -12.85 10.10 6.52
CA ASP A 61 -12.79 10.42 7.95
C ASP A 61 -12.82 9.19 8.85
N TYR A 62 -13.10 8.02 8.25
CA TYR A 62 -13.23 6.77 8.96
C TYR A 62 -12.25 5.73 8.42
N ALA A 63 -11.90 4.77 9.28
CA ALA A 63 -11.13 3.60 8.91
C ALA A 63 -11.93 2.33 9.16
N THR A 64 -11.63 1.29 8.39
CA THR A 64 -12.19 -0.05 8.61
C THR A 64 -11.28 -0.81 9.56
N VAL A 65 -11.87 -1.37 10.60
CA VAL A 65 -11.19 -2.21 11.59
C VAL A 65 -11.99 -3.49 11.81
N GLU A 66 -11.30 -4.53 12.26
CA GLU A 66 -11.93 -5.77 12.69
C GLU A 66 -11.76 -5.98 14.19
N ILE A 67 -12.81 -6.45 14.85
CA ILE A 67 -12.81 -6.90 16.24
C ILE A 67 -13.52 -8.25 16.30
N ASN A 68 -12.81 -9.29 16.67
CA ASN A 68 -13.30 -10.67 16.80
C ASN A 68 -14.06 -11.15 15.54
N GLY A 69 -13.50 -10.95 14.35
CA GLY A 69 -14.14 -11.38 13.10
C GLY A 69 -15.24 -10.46 12.59
N VAL A 70 -15.50 -9.32 13.25
CA VAL A 70 -16.56 -8.38 12.86
C VAL A 70 -15.95 -7.05 12.42
N ALA A 71 -16.31 -6.62 11.21
CA ALA A 71 -15.85 -5.36 10.64
C ALA A 71 -16.68 -4.15 11.12
N TYR A 72 -15.98 -3.05 11.40
CA TYR A 72 -16.55 -1.77 11.83
C TYR A 72 -15.90 -0.60 11.09
N ARG A 73 -16.59 0.53 11.01
CA ARG A 73 -15.97 1.84 10.77
C ARG A 73 -15.72 2.53 12.10
N ILE A 74 -14.54 3.12 12.26
CA ILE A 74 -14.16 3.94 13.41
C ILE A 74 -13.81 5.36 12.97
N ASN A 75 -14.02 6.33 13.85
CA ASN A 75 -13.52 7.70 13.66
C ASN A 75 -12.07 7.85 14.15
N ARG A 76 -11.53 9.08 14.07
CA ARG A 76 -10.14 9.40 14.44
C ARG A 76 -9.82 9.29 15.94
N GLU A 77 -10.84 9.25 16.81
CA GLU A 77 -10.66 8.89 18.22
C GLU A 77 -10.73 7.37 18.47
N GLY A 78 -10.96 6.56 17.42
CA GLY A 78 -11.09 5.11 17.53
C GLY A 78 -12.44 4.66 18.11
N LYS A 79 -13.47 5.51 18.05
CA LYS A 79 -14.85 5.18 18.41
C LYS A 79 -15.54 4.51 17.22
N ILE A 80 -16.22 3.41 17.47
CA ILE A 80 -17.06 2.72 16.47
C ILE A 80 -18.22 3.63 16.10
N VAL A 81 -18.39 3.89 14.81
CA VAL A 81 -19.48 4.71 14.27
C VAL A 81 -20.44 3.90 13.39
N TYR A 82 -20.00 2.75 12.88
CA TYR A 82 -20.81 1.87 12.04
C TYR A 82 -20.31 0.43 12.14
N ARG A 83 -21.24 -0.54 12.08
CA ARG A 83 -20.95 -1.98 12.00
C ARG A 83 -21.41 -2.46 10.64
N TYR A 84 -20.52 -3.10 9.89
CA TYR A 84 -20.83 -3.56 8.53
C TYR A 84 -21.98 -4.58 8.51
N ARG A 85 -22.83 -4.44 7.48
CA ARG A 85 -23.88 -5.40 7.15
C ARG A 85 -23.94 -5.54 5.64
N ALA A 86 -23.94 -6.78 5.14
CA ALA A 86 -23.86 -7.03 3.69
C ALA A 86 -24.97 -6.33 2.89
N TYR A 87 -26.18 -6.28 3.43
CA TYR A 87 -27.33 -5.66 2.76
C TYR A 87 -27.33 -4.12 2.77
N ASP A 88 -26.46 -3.48 3.56
CA ASP A 88 -26.29 -2.02 3.55
C ASP A 88 -25.38 -1.55 2.41
N LEU A 89 -24.53 -2.44 1.90
CA LEU A 89 -23.45 -2.11 0.98
C LEU A 89 -23.95 -1.95 -0.46
N GLY A 90 -23.54 -0.84 -1.09
CA GLY A 90 -23.72 -0.64 -2.52
C GLY A 90 -22.67 -1.39 -3.34
N ARG A 91 -22.86 -1.38 -4.66
CA ARG A 91 -21.88 -1.91 -5.61
C ARG A 91 -20.85 -0.84 -5.93
N CYS A 92 -19.61 -1.04 -5.50
CA CYS A 92 -18.51 -0.23 -6.01
C CYS A 92 -18.20 -0.55 -7.47
N ILE A 93 -17.99 0.49 -8.28
CA ILE A 93 -17.49 0.39 -9.65
C ILE A 93 -16.17 1.15 -9.67
N THR A 94 -15.06 0.43 -9.80
CA THR A 94 -13.73 1.02 -9.95
C THR A 94 -13.23 0.79 -11.36
N GLU A 95 -12.74 1.84 -12.01
CA GLU A 95 -11.98 1.70 -13.25
C GLU A 95 -10.66 0.97 -12.96
N VAL A 96 -10.37 -0.05 -13.76
CA VAL A 96 -9.11 -0.80 -13.64
C VAL A 96 -8.03 0.01 -14.35
N GLN A 97 -7.11 0.58 -13.58
CA GLN A 97 -5.91 1.19 -14.13
C GLN A 97 -4.88 0.10 -14.39
N ILE A 98 -4.46 -0.03 -15.64
CA ILE A 98 -3.45 -1.00 -16.05
C ILE A 98 -2.09 -0.30 -16.03
N PRO A 99 -1.10 -0.79 -15.26
CA PRO A 99 0.23 -0.19 -15.25
C PRO A 99 0.83 -0.13 -16.66
N ALA A 100 1.47 0.98 -17.04
CA ALA A 100 2.08 1.14 -18.36
C ALA A 100 3.34 0.28 -18.56
N TYR A 101 3.90 -0.22 -17.46
CA TYR A 101 5.14 -0.99 -17.42
C TYR A 101 4.90 -2.42 -16.96
N ILE A 102 5.79 -3.33 -17.38
CA ILE A 102 5.77 -4.74 -17.02
C ILE A 102 7.19 -5.25 -16.83
N THR A 103 7.34 -6.25 -15.97
CA THR A 103 8.61 -6.95 -15.78
C THR A 103 8.82 -7.97 -16.91
N TYR A 104 10.07 -8.16 -17.30
CA TYR A 104 10.48 -9.27 -18.17
C TYR A 104 11.65 -10.01 -17.54
N GLU A 105 11.84 -11.26 -17.95
CA GLU A 105 12.96 -12.12 -17.51
C GLU A 105 13.84 -12.42 -18.72
N ASP A 106 15.16 -12.34 -18.55
CA ASP A 106 16.10 -12.71 -19.60
C ASP A 106 16.49 -14.21 -19.53
N MET A 107 17.31 -14.65 -20.48
CA MET A 107 17.76 -16.05 -20.53
C MET A 107 18.60 -16.50 -19.33
N THR A 108 19.09 -15.57 -18.52
CA THR A 108 19.91 -15.85 -17.34
C THR A 108 19.07 -15.90 -16.05
N GLY A 109 17.76 -15.65 -16.16
CA GLY A 109 16.84 -15.62 -15.03
C GLY A 109 16.82 -14.29 -14.27
N HIS A 110 17.41 -13.23 -14.83
CA HIS A 110 17.36 -11.90 -14.23
C HIS A 110 16.16 -11.11 -14.76
N TYR A 111 15.61 -10.27 -13.89
CA TYR A 111 14.44 -9.45 -14.16
C TYR A 111 14.83 -8.02 -14.52
N GLY A 112 14.13 -7.48 -15.52
CA GLY A 112 14.17 -6.10 -15.98
C GLY A 112 12.78 -5.49 -16.13
N LEU A 113 12.72 -4.23 -16.52
CA LEU A 113 11.48 -3.47 -16.73
C LEU A 113 11.39 -2.97 -18.18
N ALA A 114 10.24 -3.18 -18.79
CA ALA A 114 9.92 -2.66 -20.12
C ALA A 114 8.55 -1.97 -20.12
N LYS A 115 8.31 -1.13 -21.13
CA LYS A 115 6.96 -0.64 -21.40
C LYS A 115 6.09 -1.77 -21.95
N LYS A 116 4.80 -1.74 -21.66
CA LYS A 116 3.84 -2.63 -22.31
C LYS A 116 3.60 -2.22 -23.77
N ASP A 117 3.53 -3.21 -24.66
CA ASP A 117 3.03 -3.04 -26.01
C ASP A 117 1.50 -2.99 -26.04
N GLY A 118 0.92 -2.90 -27.25
CA GLY A 118 -0.53 -2.87 -27.45
C GLY A 118 -1.26 -4.17 -27.04
N LEU A 119 -0.52 -5.27 -26.81
CA LEU A 119 -1.04 -6.55 -26.34
C LEU A 119 -0.83 -6.75 -24.82
N GLY A 120 -0.20 -5.78 -24.14
CA GLY A 120 0.12 -5.85 -22.72
C GLY A 120 1.38 -6.66 -22.39
N LEU A 121 2.18 -7.02 -23.40
CA LEU A 121 3.44 -7.75 -23.27
C LEU A 121 4.61 -6.78 -23.15
N ALA A 122 5.77 -7.27 -22.69
CA ALA A 122 6.98 -6.46 -22.62
C ALA A 122 7.47 -6.10 -24.03
N ASP A 123 7.51 -4.80 -24.34
CA ASP A 123 8.13 -4.29 -25.55
C ASP A 123 9.65 -4.26 -25.35
N THR A 124 10.35 -5.26 -25.92
CA THR A 124 11.82 -5.39 -25.82
C THR A 124 12.58 -4.27 -26.54
N SER A 125 11.93 -3.47 -27.39
CA SER A 125 12.52 -2.24 -27.95
C SER A 125 12.43 -1.05 -27.00
N GLN A 126 11.59 -1.14 -25.96
CA GLN A 126 11.36 -0.13 -24.94
C GLN A 126 11.71 -0.66 -23.55
N VAL A 127 12.95 -1.13 -23.39
CA VAL A 127 13.53 -1.51 -22.10
C VAL A 127 13.94 -0.25 -21.31
N TYR A 128 13.45 -0.14 -20.09
CA TYR A 128 13.77 0.96 -19.16
C TYR A 128 14.81 0.53 -18.14
N ILE A 129 14.73 -0.72 -17.67
CA ILE A 129 15.68 -1.30 -16.74
C ILE A 129 16.16 -2.61 -17.36
N PRO A 130 17.44 -2.72 -17.78
CA PRO A 130 18.00 -3.98 -18.22
C PRO A 130 17.90 -5.05 -17.13
N ALA A 131 17.72 -6.30 -17.55
CA ALA A 131 17.68 -7.45 -16.66
C ALA A 131 18.95 -7.52 -15.80
N GLN A 132 18.78 -7.32 -14.49
CA GLN A 132 19.89 -7.27 -13.53
C GLN A 132 19.47 -7.62 -12.09
N TYR A 133 18.17 -7.74 -11.83
CA TYR A 133 17.63 -8.04 -10.51
C TYR A 133 17.24 -9.50 -10.41
N GLN A 134 17.33 -10.06 -9.21
CA GLN A 134 16.87 -11.43 -8.95
C GLN A 134 15.34 -11.52 -9.08
N TYR A 135 14.65 -10.40 -8.85
CA TYR A 135 13.20 -10.29 -9.00
C TYR A 135 12.78 -8.82 -9.04
N LEU A 136 11.75 -8.49 -9.81
CA LEU A 136 11.08 -7.19 -9.83
C LEU A 136 9.56 -7.37 -9.65
N TYR A 137 8.92 -6.38 -9.02
CA TYR A 137 7.46 -6.28 -8.93
C TYR A 137 7.02 -4.82 -9.05
N VAL A 138 6.30 -4.51 -10.13
CA VAL A 138 5.69 -3.20 -10.35
C VAL A 138 4.51 -3.06 -9.40
N MET A 139 4.57 -2.09 -8.49
CA MET A 139 3.53 -1.88 -7.48
C MET A 139 2.30 -1.22 -8.10
N ASP A 140 1.11 -1.60 -7.60
CA ASP A 140 -0.13 -0.90 -7.93
C ASP A 140 -0.05 0.55 -7.47
N SER A 141 -0.44 1.48 -8.34
CA SER A 141 -0.40 2.91 -8.08
C SER A 141 -1.40 3.65 -8.97
N GLU A 142 -1.83 4.83 -8.53
CA GLU A 142 -2.65 5.73 -9.35
C GLU A 142 -1.84 6.40 -10.48
N ASP A 143 -0.53 6.51 -10.28
CA ASP A 143 0.41 6.98 -11.30
C ASP A 143 0.95 5.76 -12.05
N ILE A 144 0.29 5.44 -13.17
CA ILE A 144 0.66 4.30 -14.00
C ILE A 144 1.94 4.57 -14.82
N ASP A 145 2.33 5.84 -14.95
CA ASP A 145 3.47 6.27 -15.74
C ASP A 145 4.75 6.42 -14.89
N ASP A 146 4.64 6.57 -13.57
CA ASP A 146 5.79 6.61 -12.65
C ASP A 146 5.64 5.61 -11.48
N PRO A 147 5.66 4.28 -11.77
CA PRO A 147 5.45 3.28 -10.75
C PRO A 147 6.66 3.12 -9.84
N MET A 148 6.40 2.79 -8.57
CA MET A 148 7.42 2.23 -7.68
C MET A 148 7.55 0.73 -7.92
N ILE A 149 8.77 0.22 -7.82
CA ILE A 149 9.09 -1.16 -8.16
C ILE A 149 9.84 -1.78 -6.99
N ILE A 150 9.30 -2.87 -6.43
CA ILE A 150 10.04 -3.68 -5.45
C ILE A 150 11.07 -4.48 -6.24
N ALA A 151 12.32 -4.44 -5.79
CA ALA A 151 13.44 -5.12 -6.43
C ALA A 151 14.20 -5.99 -5.43
N ILE A 152 14.72 -7.14 -5.88
CA ILE A 152 15.59 -8.01 -5.09
C ILE A 152 16.99 -8.02 -5.69
N ARG A 153 17.98 -7.69 -4.86
CA ARG A 153 19.41 -7.75 -5.19
C ARG A 153 20.17 -8.28 -3.99
N ASN A 154 21.08 -9.23 -4.20
CA ASN A 154 21.84 -9.91 -3.15
C ASN A 154 20.94 -10.46 -2.00
N ASN A 155 19.80 -11.04 -2.37
CA ASN A 155 18.79 -11.59 -1.45
C ASN A 155 18.20 -10.57 -0.46
N LYS A 156 18.28 -9.28 -0.77
CA LYS A 156 17.64 -8.22 -0.01
C LYS A 156 16.66 -7.44 -0.88
N TYR A 157 15.59 -7.00 -0.25
CA TYR A 157 14.55 -6.19 -0.86
C TYR A 157 14.92 -4.71 -0.75
N GLY A 158 14.67 -3.99 -1.84
CA GLY A 158 14.68 -2.53 -1.92
C GLY A 158 13.54 -2.05 -2.82
N VAL A 159 13.45 -0.74 -2.99
CA VAL A 159 12.50 -0.11 -3.93
C VAL A 159 13.29 0.77 -4.89
N ILE A 160 12.97 0.67 -6.17
CA ILE A 160 13.53 1.50 -7.22
C ILE A 160 12.40 2.21 -7.98
N ASP A 161 12.75 3.31 -8.63
CA ASP A 161 11.87 3.94 -9.63
C ASP A 161 12.10 3.33 -11.03
N LYS A 162 11.29 3.75 -12.01
CA LYS A 162 11.40 3.30 -13.41
C LYS A 162 12.72 3.69 -14.09
N HIS A 163 13.47 4.63 -13.51
CA HIS A 163 14.79 5.07 -13.99
C HIS A 163 15.93 4.31 -13.32
N ASN A 164 15.62 3.25 -12.56
CA ASN A 164 16.57 2.44 -11.80
C ASN A 164 17.26 3.19 -10.66
N ASN A 165 16.72 4.33 -10.21
CA ASN A 165 17.22 5.00 -9.02
C ASN A 165 16.76 4.23 -7.78
N ILE A 166 17.65 4.09 -6.80
CA ILE A 166 17.34 3.47 -5.52
C ILE A 166 16.53 4.46 -4.68
N VAL A 167 15.27 4.13 -4.43
CA VAL A 167 14.38 4.88 -3.55
C VAL A 167 14.54 4.38 -2.12
N ILE A 168 14.51 3.06 -1.94
CA ILE A 168 14.74 2.37 -0.66
C ILE A 168 15.89 1.38 -0.84
N ASP A 169 16.92 1.47 0.01
CA ASP A 169 18.09 0.59 -0.05
C ASP A 169 17.74 -0.91 0.04
N PHE A 170 18.56 -1.73 -0.61
CA PHE A 170 18.51 -3.19 -0.56
C PHE A 170 19.03 -3.73 0.78
N LYS A 171 18.24 -3.58 1.84
CA LYS A 171 18.59 -3.99 3.21
C LYS A 171 17.47 -4.68 3.99
N TYR A 172 16.33 -4.91 3.35
CA TYR A 172 15.17 -5.51 3.99
C TYR A 172 15.05 -6.99 3.64
N GLU A 173 14.51 -7.77 4.57
CA GLU A 173 14.20 -9.19 4.35
C GLU A 173 12.92 -9.36 3.54
N ASP A 174 11.99 -8.41 3.64
CA ASP A 174 10.75 -8.42 2.85
C ASP A 174 10.18 -7.00 2.69
N ILE A 175 9.46 -6.80 1.60
CA ILE A 175 8.59 -5.64 1.35
C ILE A 175 7.27 -6.18 0.80
N LYS A 176 6.14 -5.86 1.46
CA LYS A 176 4.84 -6.38 1.09
C LYS A 176 4.40 -5.86 -0.28
N LYS A 177 3.92 -6.78 -1.11
CA LYS A 177 3.22 -6.53 -2.38
C LYS A 177 1.73 -6.26 -2.14
N ASN A 178 1.42 -5.25 -1.34
CA ASN A 178 0.05 -4.87 -0.99
C ASN A 178 -0.29 -3.46 -1.46
N LEU A 179 -1.52 -3.02 -1.19
CA LEU A 179 -2.04 -1.74 -1.67
C LEU A 179 -1.54 -0.53 -0.86
N SER A 180 -0.61 -0.69 0.09
CA SER A 180 -0.16 0.43 0.95
C SER A 180 0.48 1.57 0.15
N TRP A 181 1.19 1.27 -0.95
CA TRP A 181 1.73 2.30 -1.82
C TRP A 181 0.62 3.07 -2.53
N LYS A 182 -0.36 2.36 -3.10
CA LYS A 182 -1.52 2.96 -3.77
C LYS A 182 -2.38 3.79 -2.81
N GLU A 183 -2.61 3.29 -1.60
CA GLU A 183 -3.59 3.84 -0.66
C GLU A 183 -3.02 4.87 0.31
N ALA A 184 -1.70 4.82 0.56
CA ALA A 184 -1.08 5.62 1.59
C ALA A 184 0.29 6.19 1.21
N HIS A 185 0.83 5.86 0.03
CA HIS A 185 2.21 6.20 -0.37
C HIS A 185 3.27 5.72 0.63
N LEU A 186 3.00 4.57 1.25
CA LEU A 186 3.86 3.92 2.22
C LEU A 186 4.27 2.52 1.74
N PHE A 187 5.50 2.15 2.06
CA PHE A 187 6.01 0.80 1.91
C PHE A 187 5.89 0.06 3.24
N GLU A 188 5.32 -1.15 3.24
CA GLU A 188 5.33 -2.02 4.40
C GLU A 188 6.53 -2.96 4.32
N VAL A 189 7.53 -2.72 5.16
CA VAL A 189 8.85 -3.38 5.07
C VAL A 189 9.15 -4.19 6.32
N SER A 190 10.04 -5.18 6.19
CA SER A 190 10.53 -5.98 7.31
C SER A 190 12.04 -6.16 7.28
N LYS A 191 12.69 -6.04 8.44
CA LYS A 191 14.13 -6.32 8.64
C LYS A 191 14.41 -7.75 9.08
N ASP A 192 13.38 -8.53 9.42
CA ASP A 192 13.53 -9.89 9.96
C ASP A 192 12.54 -10.90 9.35
N GLY A 193 11.75 -10.48 8.36
CA GLY A 193 10.70 -11.26 7.72
C GLY A 193 9.49 -11.56 8.61
N ARG A 194 9.44 -11.00 9.83
CA ARG A 194 8.41 -11.31 10.84
C ARG A 194 7.64 -10.07 11.27
N ARG A 195 8.35 -8.98 11.54
CA ARG A 195 7.77 -7.72 12.00
C ARG A 195 7.80 -6.71 10.86
N TYR A 196 6.63 -6.13 10.60
CA TYR A 196 6.45 -5.17 9.52
C TYR A 196 6.16 -3.78 10.08
N PHE A 197 6.54 -2.78 9.30
CA PHE A 197 6.29 -1.38 9.59
C PHE A 197 6.22 -0.57 8.32
N PHE A 198 5.57 0.59 8.42
CA PHE A 198 5.44 1.49 7.30
C PHE A 198 6.62 2.45 7.23
N MET A 199 7.04 2.76 6.01
CA MET A 199 7.98 3.84 5.73
C MET A 199 7.59 4.58 4.46
N ASP A 200 7.94 5.86 4.37
CA ASP A 200 7.74 6.62 3.13
C ASP A 200 8.96 6.52 2.19
N LYS A 201 8.83 7.11 1.00
CA LYS A 201 9.90 7.20 0.00
C LYS A 201 11.13 8.00 0.44
N ARG A 202 11.03 8.78 1.52
CA ARG A 202 12.14 9.54 2.12
C ARG A 202 12.79 8.75 3.26
N SER A 203 12.39 7.49 3.44
CA SER A 203 12.83 6.60 4.52
C SER A 203 12.43 7.04 5.93
N ASN A 204 11.40 7.87 6.08
CA ASN A 204 10.80 8.12 7.39
C ASN A 204 10.04 6.86 7.84
N ILE A 205 10.27 6.44 9.09
CA ILE A 205 9.71 5.22 9.65
C ILE A 205 8.48 5.55 10.52
N TYR A 206 7.39 4.83 10.29
CA TYR A 206 6.15 4.90 11.06
C TYR A 206 5.90 3.58 11.77
N SER A 207 6.45 3.49 12.98
CA SER A 207 6.27 2.37 13.89
C SER A 207 6.31 2.85 15.35
N TYR A 208 5.77 2.05 16.25
CA TYR A 208 5.81 2.31 17.69
C TYR A 208 7.21 2.10 18.30
N SER A 209 8.03 1.22 17.73
CA SER A 209 9.36 0.91 18.28
C SER A 209 10.27 0.38 17.16
N TYR A 210 11.05 1.31 16.61
CA TYR A 210 12.33 1.08 15.91
C TYR A 210 13.38 1.98 16.54
#